data_AF-A0A7S2RHK1-F1
#
_entry.id   AF-A0A7S2RHK1-F1
#
_cell.length_a   1.000
_cell.length_b   1.000
_cell.length_c   1.000
_cell.angle_alpha   90.00
_cell.angle_beta   90.00
_cell.angle_gamma   90.00
#
_symmetry.space_group_name_H-M   'P 1'
#
loop_
_entity.id
_entity.type
_entity.pdbx_description
1 polymer ?
#
loop_
_entity_poly.entity_id
_entity_poly.type
_entity_poly.pdbx_seq_one_letter_code
_entity_poly.pdbx_strand_id
1 'polypeptide(L)'
;NVQLFPETSRAIYDSKVPLVEALFARMGPDSVIQPHSDMSNFVLTAHLGVHVPEGKCWIQVGNDRHEWRNGKVLIFDTSIMHQAANESPEDRYVLMMRIWHPDTTEPERKALQFLFDCIADPNLVEDEANIFMYDQLAQGRKEYYDSVLEGLPLASSKEG
;
A
#
# COMPACT_ATOMS: atom_id res chain seq x y z
N ASN A 1 -11.55 -8.23 -2.30
CA ASN A 1 -10.68 -7.42 -3.20
C ASN A 1 -9.76 -8.27 -4.05
N VAL A 2 -9.01 -9.24 -3.51
CA VAL A 2 -8.09 -10.10 -4.29
C VAL A 2 -8.80 -10.83 -5.45
N GLN A 3 -10.02 -11.33 -5.23
CA GLN A 3 -10.83 -11.97 -6.27
C GLN A 3 -11.31 -10.99 -7.37
N LEU A 4 -11.44 -9.70 -7.06
CA LEU A 4 -11.86 -8.68 -8.02
C LEU A 4 -10.69 -8.19 -8.90
N PHE A 5 -9.46 -8.27 -8.38
CA PHE A 5 -8.25 -7.85 -9.06
C PHE A 5 -7.18 -8.96 -9.02
N PRO A 6 -7.45 -10.12 -9.63
CA PRO A 6 -6.58 -11.29 -9.50
C PRO A 6 -5.21 -11.07 -10.14
N GLU A 7 -5.15 -10.41 -11.30
CA GLU A 7 -3.89 -10.10 -11.99
C GLU A 7 -3.02 -9.13 -11.18
N THR A 8 -3.62 -8.06 -10.64
CA THR A 8 -2.91 -7.10 -9.77
C THR A 8 -2.41 -7.79 -8.51
N SER A 9 -3.22 -8.63 -7.88
CA SER A 9 -2.85 -9.34 -6.67
C SER A 9 -1.68 -10.30 -6.90
N ARG A 10 -1.70 -11.02 -8.03
CA ARG A 10 -0.60 -11.88 -8.45
C ARG A 10 0.67 -11.06 -8.70
N ALA A 11 0.59 -9.98 -9.47
CA ALA A 11 1.74 -9.14 -9.79
C ALA A 11 2.42 -8.57 -8.53
N ILE A 12 1.62 -8.09 -7.56
CA ILE A 12 2.12 -7.63 -6.27
C ILE A 12 2.79 -8.78 -5.51
N TYR A 13 2.18 -9.95 -5.42
CA TYR A 13 2.76 -11.10 -4.74
C TYR A 13 4.08 -11.59 -5.36
N ASP A 14 4.16 -11.60 -6.69
CA ASP A 14 5.33 -12.04 -7.43
C ASP A 14 6.47 -11.01 -7.34
N SER A 15 6.16 -9.73 -7.10
CA SER A 15 7.17 -8.67 -6.92
C SER A 15 8.08 -8.87 -5.70
N LYS A 16 7.62 -9.66 -4.71
CA LYS A 16 8.30 -9.87 -3.41
C LYS A 16 8.60 -8.59 -2.63
N VAL A 17 7.95 -7.48 -2.99
CA VAL A 17 7.99 -6.24 -2.22
C VAL A 17 7.40 -6.52 -0.83
N PRO A 18 8.05 -6.07 0.27
CA PRO A 18 7.57 -6.28 1.62
C PRO A 18 6.36 -5.36 1.91
N LEU A 19 5.22 -5.73 1.34
CA LEU A 19 3.99 -4.96 1.35
C LEU A 19 3.30 -5.03 2.73
N VAL A 20 2.76 -3.90 3.17
CA VAL A 20 1.83 -3.80 4.30
C VAL A 20 0.39 -3.79 3.79
N GLU A 21 0.08 -2.89 2.86
CA GLU A 21 -1.23 -2.78 2.24
C GLU A 21 -1.13 -2.24 0.81
N ALA A 22 -2.13 -2.55 -0.02
CA ALA A 22 -2.29 -1.99 -1.36
C ALA A 22 -3.75 -1.66 -1.65
N LEU A 23 -3.98 -0.50 -2.28
CA LEU A 23 -5.30 -0.03 -2.68
C LEU A 23 -5.24 0.87 -3.90
N PHE A 24 -6.34 0.95 -4.65
CA PHE A 24 -6.50 1.98 -5.69
C PHE A 24 -6.99 3.28 -5.05
N ALA A 25 -6.21 4.35 -5.18
CA ALA A 25 -6.54 5.65 -4.65
C ALA A 25 -6.99 6.60 -5.76
N ARG A 26 -8.24 7.07 -5.65
CA ARG A 26 -8.82 8.10 -6.53
C ARG A 26 -8.64 9.48 -5.92
N MET A 27 -8.21 10.43 -6.72
CA MET A 27 -8.25 11.86 -6.40
C MET A 27 -9.12 12.56 -7.43
N GLY A 28 -10.16 13.26 -6.95
CA GLY A 28 -11.15 13.91 -7.80
C GLY A 28 -10.58 15.09 -8.59
N PRO A 29 -11.32 15.61 -9.58
CA PRO A 29 -10.92 16.79 -10.33
C PRO A 29 -10.79 18.02 -9.42
N ASP A 30 -9.91 18.95 -9.81
CA ASP A 30 -9.72 20.25 -9.17
C ASP A 30 -9.61 20.19 -7.64
N SER A 31 -8.87 19.20 -7.13
CA SER A 31 -8.78 18.91 -5.70
C SER A 31 -7.36 19.08 -5.16
N VAL A 32 -7.26 19.40 -3.87
CA VAL A 32 -6.01 19.59 -3.15
C VAL A 32 -6.09 18.89 -1.81
N ILE A 33 -5.09 18.07 -1.51
CA ILE A 33 -4.82 17.55 -0.17
C ILE A 33 -3.84 18.50 0.49
N GLN A 34 -4.25 19.10 1.60
CA GLN A 34 -3.47 20.08 2.34
C GLN A 34 -2.18 19.46 2.95
N PRO A 35 -1.16 20.27 3.26
CA PRO A 35 0.05 19.79 3.92
C PRO A 35 -0.23 18.98 5.19
N HIS A 36 0.27 17.75 5.25
CA HIS A 36 0.17 16.87 6.41
C HIS A 36 1.37 15.90 6.48
N SER A 37 1.45 15.14 7.56
CA SER A 37 2.39 14.03 7.74
C SER A 37 1.62 12.86 8.38
N ASP A 38 1.96 11.64 7.96
CA ASP A 38 1.38 10.41 8.50
C ASP A 38 2.00 10.02 9.86
N MET A 39 3.05 10.72 10.28
CA MET A 39 3.75 10.49 11.55
C MET A 39 4.26 9.04 11.72
N SER A 40 4.55 8.35 10.60
CA SER A 40 5.03 6.97 10.57
C SER A 40 6.20 6.84 9.61
N ASN A 41 7.38 6.50 10.13
CA ASN A 41 8.63 6.39 9.38
C ASN A 41 9.11 4.94 9.16
N PHE A 42 8.35 3.96 9.66
CA PHE A 42 8.68 2.53 9.52
C PHE A 42 8.09 1.91 8.23
N VAL A 43 7.35 2.69 7.45
CA VAL A 43 6.85 2.35 6.11
C VAL A 43 7.10 3.51 5.13
N LEU A 44 7.28 3.16 3.86
CA LEU A 44 7.29 4.09 2.74
C LEU A 44 5.99 3.95 1.94
N THR A 45 5.62 5.01 1.22
CA THR A 45 4.46 5.01 0.33
C THR A 45 4.93 5.01 -1.12
N ALA A 46 4.44 4.05 -1.89
CA ALA A 46 4.71 3.92 -3.32
C ALA A 46 3.42 4.10 -4.13
N HIS A 47 3.43 5.01 -5.11
CA HIS A 47 2.32 5.26 -6.03
C HIS A 47 2.72 4.86 -7.45
N LEU A 48 2.07 3.84 -8.00
CA LEU A 48 2.10 3.55 -9.43
C LEU A 48 0.98 4.32 -10.12
N GLY A 49 1.32 5.18 -11.10
CA GLY A 49 0.32 5.87 -11.92
C GLY A 49 -0.45 4.90 -12.81
N VAL A 50 -1.77 4.76 -12.59
CA VAL A 50 -2.65 3.88 -13.36
C VAL A 50 -3.40 4.67 -14.43
N HIS A 51 -4.00 5.79 -14.03
CA HIS A 51 -4.61 6.77 -14.92
C HIS A 51 -4.40 8.16 -14.32
N VAL A 52 -3.49 8.91 -14.92
CA VAL A 52 -3.03 10.21 -14.41
C VAL A 52 -3.09 11.23 -15.56
N PRO A 53 -3.89 12.29 -15.44
CA PRO A 53 -3.83 13.44 -16.35
C PRO A 53 -2.43 14.06 -16.39
N GLU A 54 -1.82 14.08 -17.57
CA GLU A 54 -0.41 14.48 -17.72
C GLU A 54 -0.16 15.94 -17.35
N GLY A 55 0.89 16.19 -16.55
CA GLY A 55 1.32 17.53 -16.15
C GLY A 55 0.32 18.29 -15.27
N LYS A 56 -0.71 17.62 -14.74
CA LYS A 56 -1.76 18.23 -13.91
C LYS A 56 -1.88 17.67 -12.50
N CYS A 57 -1.24 16.54 -12.22
CA CYS A 57 -1.27 15.90 -10.91
C CYS A 57 0.12 15.83 -10.30
N TRP A 58 0.28 16.39 -9.10
CA TRP A 58 1.59 16.49 -8.46
C TRP A 58 1.51 16.22 -6.96
N ILE A 59 2.64 15.78 -6.42
CA ILE A 59 2.92 15.67 -4.99
C ILE A 59 4.13 16.51 -4.66
N GLN A 60 4.11 17.15 -3.50
CA GLN A 60 5.28 17.79 -2.91
C GLN A 60 5.57 17.11 -1.59
N VAL A 61 6.82 16.68 -1.39
CA VAL A 61 7.32 16.05 -0.17
C VAL A 61 8.51 16.88 0.32
N GLY A 62 8.36 17.52 1.47
CA GLY A 62 9.28 18.57 1.90
C GLY A 62 9.36 19.70 0.86
N ASN A 63 10.55 19.91 0.32
CA ASN A 63 10.80 20.95 -0.70
C ASN A 63 10.76 20.40 -2.13
N ASP A 64 10.64 19.09 -2.31
CA ASP A 64 10.75 18.45 -3.62
C ASP A 64 9.35 18.18 -4.18
N ARG A 65 9.09 18.68 -5.39
CA ARG A 65 7.83 18.50 -6.10
C ARG A 65 8.01 17.55 -7.27
N HIS A 66 7.13 16.56 -7.36
CA HIS A 66 7.12 15.52 -8.38
C HIS A 66 5.73 15.40 -9.00
N GLU A 67 5.70 15.04 -10.29
CA GLU A 67 4.47 14.73 -11.01
C GLU A 67 4.27 13.22 -11.10
N TRP A 68 3.03 12.76 -10.94
CA TRP A 68 2.71 11.38 -11.28
C TRP A 68 2.72 11.20 -12.79
N ARG A 69 3.14 10.02 -13.25
CA ARG A 69 3.13 9.64 -14.66
C ARG A 69 2.58 8.22 -14.82
N ASN A 70 1.79 8.00 -15.87
CA ASN A 70 1.23 6.69 -16.18
C ASN A 70 2.33 5.64 -16.33
N GLY A 71 2.15 4.48 -15.67
CA GLY A 71 3.10 3.36 -15.68
C GLY A 71 4.41 3.62 -14.91
N LYS A 72 4.55 4.72 -14.18
CA LYS A 72 5.73 5.04 -13.37
C LYS A 72 5.41 5.02 -11.88
N VAL A 73 6.41 4.58 -11.10
CA VAL A 73 6.33 4.52 -9.64
C VAL A 73 7.04 5.75 -9.06
N LEU A 74 6.37 6.41 -8.12
CA LEU A 74 7.00 7.33 -7.15
C LEU A 74 7.02 6.65 -5.79
N ILE A 75 8.15 6.73 -5.09
CA ILE A 75 8.29 6.25 -3.71
C ILE A 75 8.73 7.43 -2.86
N PHE A 76 8.05 7.63 -1.73
CA PHE A 76 8.32 8.74 -0.83
C PHE A 76 7.97 8.37 0.62
N ASP A 77 8.58 9.09 1.55
CA ASP A 77 8.36 8.96 2.98
C ASP A 77 7.26 9.93 3.42
N THR A 78 6.12 9.41 3.86
CA THR A 78 4.99 10.22 4.32
C THR A 78 5.11 10.69 5.76
N SER A 79 6.17 10.31 6.49
CA SER A 79 6.56 10.97 7.74
C SER A 79 7.03 12.41 7.49
N ILE A 80 7.52 12.70 6.29
CA ILE A 80 7.87 14.05 5.85
C ILE A 80 6.59 14.80 5.47
N MET A 81 6.51 16.08 5.84
CA MET A 81 5.39 16.96 5.45
C MET A 81 5.19 16.92 3.94
N HIS A 82 3.98 16.60 3.50
CA HIS A 82 3.64 16.47 2.09
C HIS A 82 2.23 16.97 1.78
N GLN A 83 2.03 17.35 0.52
CA GLN A 83 0.75 17.80 -0.03
C GLN A 83 0.62 17.31 -1.47
N ALA A 84 -0.61 17.24 -1.97
CA ALA A 84 -0.89 16.76 -3.31
C ALA A 84 -2.00 17.57 -3.96
N ALA A 85 -1.97 17.69 -5.28
CA ALA A 85 -3.10 18.24 -6.04
C ALA A 85 -3.38 17.46 -7.31
N ASN A 86 -4.64 17.51 -7.70
CA ASN A 86 -5.12 17.19 -9.04
C ASN A 86 -5.74 18.46 -9.62
N GLU A 87 -5.01 19.13 -10.51
CA GLU A 87 -5.43 20.36 -11.20
C GLU A 87 -6.09 20.04 -12.56
N SER A 88 -6.47 18.79 -12.79
CA SER A 88 -7.19 18.33 -13.97
C SER A 88 -8.70 18.36 -13.72
N PRO A 89 -9.52 18.56 -14.76
CA PRO A 89 -10.96 18.30 -14.72
C PRO A 89 -11.31 16.79 -14.73
N GLU A 90 -10.31 15.91 -14.77
CA GLU A 90 -10.46 14.45 -14.78
C GLU A 90 -9.98 13.81 -13.46
N ASP A 91 -10.51 12.63 -13.14
CA ASP A 91 -10.06 11.84 -11.99
C ASP A 91 -8.63 11.32 -12.17
N ARG A 92 -7.85 11.28 -11.09
CA ARG A 92 -6.54 10.64 -11.04
C ARG A 92 -6.58 9.36 -10.20
N TYR A 93 -6.20 8.24 -10.81
CA TYR A 93 -6.08 6.94 -10.17
C TYR A 93 -4.61 6.49 -10.06
N VAL A 94 -4.22 6.09 -8.86
CA VAL A 94 -2.93 5.43 -8.59
C VAL A 94 -3.18 4.10 -7.88
N LEU A 95 -2.30 3.13 -8.10
CA LEU A 95 -2.16 1.99 -7.19
C LEU A 95 -1.20 2.44 -6.07
N MET A 96 -1.75 2.68 -4.89
CA MET A 96 -1.01 3.03 -3.69
C MET A 96 -0.62 1.75 -2.96
N MET A 97 0.64 1.67 -2.58
CA MET A 97 1.22 0.56 -1.82
C MET A 97 1.99 1.14 -0.64
N ARG A 98 1.71 0.65 0.58
CA ARG A 98 2.59 0.88 1.72
C ARG A 98 3.52 -0.30 1.86
N ILE A 99 4.80 -0.01 1.96
CA ILE A 99 5.87 -1.00 2.00
C ILE A 99 6.71 -0.77 3.25
N TRP A 100 7.18 -1.83 3.89
CA TRP A 100 8.09 -1.69 5.02
C TRP A 100 9.34 -0.90 4.61
N HIS A 101 9.78 0.03 5.46
CA HIS A 101 11.05 0.70 5.26
C HIS A 101 12.17 -0.36 5.19
N PRO A 102 13.16 -0.24 4.30
CA PRO A 102 14.21 -1.26 4.13
C PRO A 102 14.95 -1.57 5.42
N ASP A 103 15.11 -0.57 6.31
CA ASP A 103 15.78 -0.72 7.59
C ASP A 103 14.89 -1.27 8.72
N THR A 104 13.57 -1.44 8.50
CA THR A 104 12.69 -2.09 9.48
C THR A 104 12.91 -3.60 9.41
N THR A 105 13.46 -4.18 10.47
CA THR A 105 13.81 -5.61 10.57
C THR A 105 12.58 -6.52 10.68
N GLU A 106 12.72 -7.80 10.34
CA GLU A 106 11.62 -8.77 10.46
C GLU A 106 10.98 -8.85 11.85
N PRO A 107 11.74 -8.87 12.97
CA PRO A 107 11.14 -8.80 14.31
C PRO A 107 10.35 -7.50 14.55
N GLU A 108 10.85 -6.35 14.08
CA GLU A 108 10.16 -5.07 14.21
C GLU A 108 8.87 -5.04 13.38
N ARG A 109 8.89 -5.57 12.15
CA ARG A 109 7.68 -5.68 11.30
C ARG A 109 6.58 -6.48 11.99
N LYS A 110 6.95 -7.63 12.58
CA LYS A 110 5.99 -8.47 13.33
C LYS A 110 5.42 -7.74 14.54
N ALA A 111 6.26 -7.08 15.32
CA ALA A 111 5.83 -6.32 16.49
C ALA A 111 4.91 -5.15 16.09
N LEU A 112 5.25 -4.40 15.05
CA LEU A 112 4.44 -3.28 14.55
C LEU A 112 3.10 -3.77 13.96
N GLN A 113 3.12 -4.88 13.21
CA GLN A 113 1.87 -5.49 12.70
C GLN A 113 0.96 -5.92 13.85
N PHE A 114 1.52 -6.54 14.89
CA PHE A 114 0.76 -6.91 16.07
C PHE A 114 0.13 -5.69 16.75
N LEU A 115 0.87 -4.59 16.89
CA LEU A 115 0.32 -3.34 17.44
C LEU A 115 -0.83 -2.79 16.60
N PHE A 116 -0.72 -2.79 15.27
CA PHE A 116 -1.82 -2.38 14.40
C PHE A 116 -3.04 -3.29 14.52
N ASP A 117 -2.82 -4.60 14.61
CA ASP A 117 -3.90 -5.57 14.77
C ASP A 117 -4.60 -5.37 16.12
N CYS A 118 -3.87 -5.04 17.20
CA CYS A 118 -4.44 -4.70 18.50
C CYS A 118 -5.23 -3.38 18.49
N ILE A 119 -4.81 -2.41 17.68
CA ILE A 119 -5.58 -1.16 17.50
C ILE A 119 -6.89 -1.44 16.76
N ALA A 120 -6.85 -2.33 15.76
CA ALA A 120 -8.03 -2.73 14.99
C ALA A 120 -8.98 -3.62 15.80
N ASP A 121 -8.43 -4.50 16.64
CA ASP A 121 -9.15 -5.39 17.55
C ASP A 121 -8.51 -5.39 18.95
N PRO A 122 -8.96 -4.50 19.85
CA PRO A 122 -8.43 -4.40 21.20
C PRO A 122 -8.57 -5.66 22.06
N ASN A 123 -9.47 -6.60 21.69
CA ASN A 123 -9.67 -7.83 22.43
C ASN A 123 -8.44 -8.75 22.39
N LEU A 124 -7.53 -8.56 21.43
CA LEU A 124 -6.31 -9.35 21.26
C LEU A 124 -5.36 -9.30 22.47
N VAL A 125 -5.43 -8.24 23.28
CA VAL A 125 -4.55 -8.05 24.44
C VAL A 125 -5.25 -8.21 25.79
N GLU A 126 -6.53 -8.62 25.79
CA GLU A 126 -7.29 -8.82 27.03
C GLU A 126 -6.93 -10.12 27.76
N ASP A 127 -6.43 -11.13 27.04
CA ASP A 127 -6.05 -12.45 27.58
C ASP A 127 -4.80 -12.98 26.87
N GLU A 128 -3.86 -13.59 27.61
CA GLU A 128 -2.69 -14.28 27.05
C GLU A 128 -3.08 -15.37 26.04
N ALA A 129 -4.23 -16.02 26.22
CA ALA A 129 -4.77 -16.98 25.27
C ALA A 129 -5.06 -16.34 23.89
N ASN A 130 -5.46 -15.06 23.86
CA ASN A 130 -5.76 -14.34 22.61
C ASN A 130 -4.48 -14.02 21.83
N ILE A 131 -3.38 -13.75 22.53
CA ILE A 131 -2.05 -13.53 21.91
C ILE A 131 -1.55 -14.83 21.26
N PHE A 132 -1.73 -15.98 21.92
CA PHE A 132 -1.38 -17.26 21.31
C PHE A 132 -2.22 -17.57 20.07
N MET A 133 -3.53 -17.30 20.14
CA MET A 133 -4.43 -17.47 18.99
C MET A 133 -4.09 -16.51 17.85
N TYR A 134 -3.63 -15.29 18.16
CA TYR A 134 -3.16 -14.33 17.16
C TYR A 134 -2.03 -14.90 16.31
N ASP A 135 -1.01 -15.50 16.92
CA ASP A 135 0.11 -16.09 16.17
C ASP A 135 -0.37 -17.20 15.21
N GLN A 136 -1.33 -18.02 15.66
CA GLN A 136 -1.96 -19.04 14.82
C GLN A 136 -2.76 -18.43 13.66
N LEU A 137 -3.52 -17.37 13.92
CA LEU A 137 -4.28 -16.64 12.89
C LEU A 137 -3.36 -15.95 11.89
N ALA A 138 -2.27 -15.33 12.32
CA ALA A 138 -1.31 -14.67 11.45
C ALA A 138 -0.66 -15.68 10.48
N GLN A 139 -0.30 -16.86 10.98
CA GLN A 139 0.19 -17.97 10.17
C GLN A 139 -0.89 -18.48 9.19
N GLY A 140 -2.12 -18.69 9.67
CA GLY A 140 -3.24 -19.14 8.84
C GLY A 140 -3.64 -18.14 7.75
N ARG A 141 -3.55 -16.82 8.00
CA ARG A 141 -3.76 -15.78 6.99
C ARG A 141 -2.75 -15.90 5.86
N LYS A 142 -1.48 -16.11 6.19
CA LYS A 142 -0.42 -16.29 5.19
C LYS A 142 -0.72 -17.50 4.30
N GLU A 143 -1.02 -18.65 4.91
CA GLU A 143 -1.38 -19.88 4.19
C GLU A 143 -2.63 -19.71 3.32
N TYR A 144 -3.64 -18.99 3.82
CA TYR A 144 -4.82 -18.64 3.04
C TYR A 144 -4.46 -17.82 1.80
N TYR A 145 -3.68 -16.75 1.95
CA TYR A 145 -3.28 -15.93 0.79
C TYR A 145 -2.45 -16.73 -0.22
N ASP A 146 -1.50 -17.54 0.25
CA ASP A 146 -0.72 -18.44 -0.61
C ASP A 146 -1.67 -19.38 -1.39
N SER A 147 -2.66 -20.00 -0.74
CA SER A 147 -3.62 -20.91 -1.40
C SER A 147 -4.53 -20.20 -2.41
N VAL A 148 -5.01 -18.99 -2.08
CA VAL A 148 -5.84 -18.17 -2.99
C VAL A 148 -5.03 -17.82 -4.22
N LEU A 149 -3.79 -17.40 -4.03
CA LEU A 149 -2.90 -17.04 -5.11
C LEU A 149 -2.58 -18.27 -5.95
N GLU A 150 -2.18 -19.41 -5.41
CA GLU A 150 -1.98 -20.65 -6.18
C GLU A 150 -3.17 -21.02 -7.07
N GLY A 151 -4.39 -20.77 -6.60
CA GLY A 151 -5.62 -21.01 -7.36
C GLY A 151 -5.98 -19.97 -8.44
N LEU A 152 -5.29 -18.82 -8.50
CA LEU A 152 -5.56 -17.81 -9.52
C LEU A 152 -5.00 -18.22 -10.89
N PRO A 153 -5.77 -18.04 -11.99
CA PRO A 153 -5.29 -18.31 -13.34
C PRO A 153 -4.02 -17.50 -13.62
N LEU A 154 -3.02 -18.15 -14.22
CA LEU A 154 -1.81 -17.47 -14.68
C LEU A 154 -2.20 -16.46 -15.76
N ALA A 155 -1.63 -15.26 -15.70
CA ALA A 155 -1.84 -14.24 -16.71
C ALA A 155 -1.50 -14.82 -18.09
N SER A 156 -2.43 -14.74 -19.05
CA SER A 156 -2.14 -15.13 -20.42
C SER A 156 -1.05 -14.20 -20.94
N SER A 157 0.09 -14.76 -21.36
CA SER A 157 1.13 -14.02 -22.07
C SER A 157 0.54 -13.47 -23.36
N LYS A 158 0.04 -12.24 -23.34
CA LYS A 158 -0.16 -11.49 -24.58
C LYS A 158 1.20 -10.93 -24.95
N GLU A 159 1.92 -11.71 -25.76
CA GLU A 159 3.00 -11.19 -26.60
C GLU A 159 2.41 -10.03 -27.43
N GLY A 160 3.03 -8.85 -27.32
CA GLY A 160 2.71 -7.64 -28.05
C GLY A 160 3.96 -6.82 -28.24
#